data_AF-A0A925UU93-F1
#
_entry.id   AF-A0A925UU93-F1
#
_cell.length_a   1.000
_cell.length_b   1.000
_cell.length_c   1.000
_cell.angle_alpha   90.00
_cell.angle_beta   90.00
_cell.angle_gamma   90.00
#
_symmetry.space_group_name_H-M   'P 1'
#
loop_
_entity.id
_entity.type
_entity.pdbx_description
1 polymer ?
#
loop_
_entity_poly.entity_id
_entity_poly.type
_entity_poly.pdbx_seq_one_letter_code
_entity_poly.pdbx_strand_id
1 'polypeptide(L)'
;MTSVIAPRVRRRRILARIGIVIGSVAVIGTAVAFNNLFARPGEAALRLIPSNALVIGSADLSPAPNQTLVFKKIDEALTRNGLDKQIDGAMTDLVVQGPAAEKIRPYAKRGVAFAMLAPEKHGKDFNPEESAVAFFAISDGPAVSKIIKEHGKPMFWRGTRYHQIQNEGPGLMVVEDLLVVGMGNVLHQVELVAEGKQDSILERPDFITEQAKIDSDSNLKVFMAPEAWATFAKDAPKEAQEMLVSQKWIGVGLAIRDGGIAVSFNGQYDAEKAKWLQPLSAMAPIRSDLMDILPSGAYGFTALSQPSKYFESFELAMGKDNDGRKMIADLEKDLSREMNLSVRKDILPAFQGNAVIGIYPGQSSTDPAGVDVLLVIDDQQGSQAAALAERLRERLEQEIQEGSAEPAFEVKVDGDVKRYTLAGEAAAEFQDGIAEGMGDGGAVRGDVLAKDKTITWALIGQTVVASSSAKLLDRAIASLKTREHGLETDSLWQGRSKDLVNGQQTLVAFNIARMVEGFQNSIDMKKWGEDGKCVQEVMDALKGLNEPFAVKSATANGKLSMGLFIPMEYDRMIDLIGQSIED
;
A
#
# COMPACT_ATOMS: atom_id res chain seq x y z
N MET A 1 -86.39 -12.97 21.30
CA MET A 1 -85.08 -13.62 21.08
C MET A 1 -84.53 -13.12 19.75
N THR A 2 -83.64 -12.14 19.78
CA THR A 2 -82.92 -11.63 18.60
C THR A 2 -81.48 -11.41 19.06
N SER A 3 -80.57 -12.27 18.58
CA SER A 3 -79.18 -12.29 18.99
C SER A 3 -78.38 -11.19 18.30
N VAL A 4 -77.59 -10.46 19.09
CA VAL A 4 -76.63 -9.46 18.63
C VAL A 4 -75.28 -10.15 18.51
N ILE A 5 -74.77 -10.32 17.28
CA ILE A 5 -73.42 -10.85 17.02
C ILE A 5 -72.56 -9.81 16.28
N ALA A 6 -71.62 -9.24 17.06
CA ALA A 6 -70.22 -8.87 16.79
C ALA A 6 -69.79 -7.85 15.70
N PRO A 7 -69.08 -6.75 16.10
CA PRO A 7 -68.22 -5.94 15.23
C PRO A 7 -66.71 -6.14 15.49
N ARG A 8 -66.25 -7.26 16.10
CA ARG A 8 -64.84 -7.43 16.52
C ARG A 8 -63.86 -7.87 15.42
N VAL A 9 -64.32 -8.48 14.32
CA VAL A 9 -63.42 -9.01 13.27
C VAL A 9 -62.90 -7.91 12.33
N ARG A 10 -63.64 -6.80 12.14
CA ARG A 10 -63.24 -5.71 11.23
C ARG A 10 -62.12 -4.83 11.79
N ARG A 11 -62.04 -4.63 13.12
CA ARG A 11 -60.98 -3.82 13.77
C ARG A 11 -59.60 -4.48 13.72
N ARG A 12 -59.49 -5.81 13.83
CA ARG A 12 -58.18 -6.51 13.75
C ARG A 12 -57.52 -6.41 12.39
N ARG A 13 -58.29 -6.44 11.28
CA ARG A 13 -57.74 -6.29 9.92
C ARG A 13 -57.28 -4.87 9.61
N ILE A 14 -57.91 -3.85 10.20
CA ILE A 14 -57.51 -2.44 10.03
C ILE A 14 -56.23 -2.17 10.82
N LEU A 15 -56.13 -2.63 12.07
CA LEU A 15 -54.92 -2.48 12.88
C LEU A 15 -53.71 -3.23 12.31
N ALA A 16 -53.90 -4.43 11.77
CA ALA A 16 -52.83 -5.16 11.09
C ALA A 16 -52.33 -4.46 9.81
N ARG A 17 -53.23 -3.83 9.04
CA ARG A 17 -52.86 -3.05 7.84
C ARG A 17 -52.15 -1.75 8.20
N ILE A 18 -52.55 -1.07 9.26
CA ILE A 18 -51.87 0.13 9.77
C ILE A 18 -50.48 -0.23 10.30
N GLY A 19 -50.34 -1.35 11.02
CA GLY A 19 -49.03 -1.85 11.48
C GLY A 19 -48.07 -2.20 10.34
N ILE A 20 -48.57 -2.81 9.26
CA ILE A 20 -47.77 -3.10 8.05
C ILE A 20 -47.35 -1.79 7.36
N VAL A 21 -48.25 -0.81 7.21
CA VAL A 21 -47.92 0.46 6.55
C VAL A 21 -46.90 1.28 7.37
N ILE A 22 -47.05 1.35 8.70
CA ILE A 22 -46.09 2.04 9.57
C ILE A 22 -44.74 1.31 9.58
N GLY A 23 -44.75 -0.02 9.62
CA GLY A 23 -43.53 -0.83 9.51
C GLY A 23 -42.81 -0.64 8.17
N SER A 24 -43.54 -0.61 7.06
CA SER A 24 -42.98 -0.35 5.73
C SER A 24 -42.44 1.08 5.59
N VAL A 25 -43.11 2.09 6.13
CA VAL A 25 -42.63 3.48 6.12
C VAL A 25 -41.39 3.64 7.00
N ALA A 26 -41.32 2.95 8.15
CA ALA A 26 -40.12 2.94 8.99
C ALA A 26 -38.95 2.24 8.28
N VAL A 27 -39.17 1.09 7.64
CA VAL A 27 -38.12 0.37 6.88
C VAL A 27 -37.67 1.20 5.67
N ILE A 28 -38.59 1.79 4.91
CA ILE A 28 -38.24 2.67 3.78
C ILE A 28 -37.54 3.93 4.28
N GLY A 29 -38.01 4.54 5.37
CA GLY A 29 -37.41 5.72 5.99
C GLY A 29 -36.00 5.44 6.50
N THR A 30 -35.79 4.30 7.16
CA THR A 30 -34.46 3.85 7.60
C THR A 30 -33.57 3.51 6.40
N ALA A 31 -34.08 2.85 5.36
CA ALA A 31 -33.29 2.55 4.16
C ALA A 31 -32.90 3.82 3.40
N VAL A 32 -33.79 4.81 3.29
CA VAL A 32 -33.50 6.11 2.66
C VAL A 32 -32.52 6.91 3.52
N ALA A 33 -32.70 6.96 4.83
CA ALA A 33 -31.78 7.64 5.74
C ALA A 33 -30.39 6.97 5.73
N PHE A 34 -30.35 5.63 5.71
CA PHE A 34 -29.12 4.85 5.59
C PHE A 34 -28.43 5.13 4.26
N ASN A 35 -29.15 5.06 3.14
CA ASN A 35 -28.59 5.38 1.82
C ASN A 35 -28.09 6.82 1.70
N ASN A 36 -28.75 7.78 2.37
CA ASN A 36 -28.31 9.17 2.39
C ASN A 36 -27.09 9.39 3.31
N LEU A 37 -26.99 8.67 4.42
CA LEU A 37 -25.83 8.73 5.32
C LEU A 37 -24.57 8.13 4.69
N PHE A 38 -24.74 7.06 3.91
CA PHE A 38 -23.67 6.37 3.19
C PHE A 38 -23.62 6.77 1.71
N ALA A 39 -24.22 7.91 1.35
CA ALA A 39 -24.15 8.42 0.00
C ALA A 39 -22.69 8.76 -0.34
N ARG A 40 -22.24 8.26 -1.48
CA ARG A 40 -20.90 8.46 -2.04
C ARG A 40 -21.01 9.33 -3.29
N PRO A 41 -21.26 10.64 -3.14
CA PRO A 41 -21.61 11.49 -4.28
C PRO A 41 -20.45 11.70 -5.26
N GLY A 42 -19.19 11.55 -4.82
CA GLY A 42 -18.04 11.49 -5.72
C GLY A 42 -18.10 10.28 -6.64
N GLU A 43 -18.32 9.08 -6.08
CA GLU A 43 -18.54 7.87 -6.89
C GLU A 43 -19.81 7.97 -7.77
N ALA A 44 -20.88 8.62 -7.28
CA ALA A 44 -22.08 8.85 -8.09
C ALA A 44 -21.85 9.81 -9.27
N ALA A 45 -20.89 10.73 -9.16
CA ALA A 45 -20.54 11.67 -10.24
C ALA A 45 -19.89 10.99 -11.45
N LEU A 46 -19.39 9.75 -11.30
CA LEU A 46 -18.85 8.96 -12.41
C LEU A 46 -19.87 8.80 -13.55
N ARG A 47 -21.18 8.83 -13.26
CA ARG A 47 -22.24 8.78 -14.29
C ARG A 47 -22.20 9.94 -15.29
N LEU A 48 -21.59 11.06 -14.93
CA LEU A 48 -21.45 12.24 -15.79
C LEU A 48 -20.09 12.32 -16.49
N ILE A 49 -19.16 11.41 -16.18
CA ILE A 49 -17.84 11.39 -16.83
C ILE A 49 -18.00 10.72 -18.21
N PRO A 50 -17.60 11.39 -19.30
CA PRO A 50 -17.59 10.82 -20.64
C PRO A 50 -16.78 9.52 -20.77
N SER A 51 -17.25 8.60 -21.62
CA SER A 51 -16.60 7.29 -21.85
C SER A 51 -15.18 7.36 -22.43
N ASN A 52 -14.80 8.49 -23.05
CA ASN A 52 -13.45 8.75 -23.57
C ASN A 52 -12.46 9.27 -22.51
N ALA A 53 -12.79 9.19 -21.22
CA ALA A 53 -11.87 9.56 -20.15
C ALA A 53 -10.60 8.66 -20.15
N LEU A 54 -9.44 9.30 -20.05
CA LEU A 54 -8.11 8.70 -19.94
C LEU A 54 -7.75 8.41 -18.48
N VAL A 55 -8.08 9.35 -17.59
CA VAL A 55 -7.89 9.22 -16.14
C VAL A 55 -9.23 9.55 -15.49
N ILE A 56 -9.61 8.75 -14.50
CA ILE A 56 -10.84 8.92 -13.71
C ILE A 56 -10.46 8.86 -12.25
N GLY A 57 -11.02 9.73 -11.42
CA GLY A 57 -10.89 9.63 -9.98
C GLY A 57 -12.16 10.03 -9.26
N SER A 58 -12.33 9.48 -8.07
CA SER A 58 -13.40 9.85 -7.14
C SER A 58 -12.86 9.81 -5.72
N ALA A 59 -13.20 10.81 -4.91
CA ALA A 59 -12.90 10.84 -3.48
C ALA A 59 -14.18 11.16 -2.70
N ASP A 60 -14.51 10.32 -1.73
CA ASP A 60 -15.63 10.47 -0.81
C ASP A 60 -15.14 10.43 0.63
N LEU A 61 -15.37 11.51 1.37
CA LEU A 61 -15.15 11.58 2.82
C LEU A 61 -16.44 11.32 3.60
N SER A 62 -17.46 10.76 2.94
CA SER A 62 -18.53 10.05 3.62
C SER A 62 -18.04 8.64 3.96
N PRO A 63 -18.23 8.16 5.20
CA PRO A 63 -17.84 6.79 5.54
C PRO A 63 -18.62 5.78 4.70
N ALA A 64 -18.02 4.63 4.41
CA ALA A 64 -18.75 3.40 4.12
C ALA A 64 -19.30 2.79 5.43
N PRO A 65 -20.26 1.83 5.39
CA PRO A 65 -20.84 1.25 6.60
C PRO A 65 -19.82 0.73 7.63
N ASN A 66 -18.76 0.07 7.16
CA ASN A 66 -17.67 -0.46 8.00
C ASN A 66 -16.64 0.61 8.43
N GLN A 67 -16.76 1.86 7.98
CA GLN A 67 -15.87 2.97 8.33
C GLN A 67 -16.52 3.96 9.30
N THR A 68 -17.80 3.74 9.66
CA THR A 68 -18.58 4.68 10.48
C THR A 68 -17.87 5.05 11.79
N LEU A 69 -17.25 4.08 12.47
CA LEU A 69 -16.59 4.30 13.75
C LEU A 69 -15.29 5.11 13.60
N VAL A 70 -14.43 4.77 12.65
CA VAL A 70 -13.19 5.54 12.39
C VAL A 70 -13.48 6.96 11.90
N PHE A 71 -14.49 7.17 11.05
CA PHE A 71 -14.86 8.53 10.64
C PHE A 71 -15.41 9.36 11.80
N LYS A 72 -16.17 8.74 12.70
CA LYS A 72 -16.60 9.40 13.92
C LYS A 72 -15.41 9.80 14.80
N LYS A 73 -14.44 8.91 14.98
CA LYS A 73 -13.17 9.18 15.71
C LYS A 73 -12.44 10.37 15.09
N ILE A 74 -12.25 10.36 13.77
CA ILE A 74 -11.63 11.46 13.02
C ILE A 74 -12.40 12.78 13.21
N ASP A 75 -13.73 12.78 13.08
CA ASP A 75 -14.57 13.98 13.19
C ASP A 75 -14.53 14.59 14.61
N GLU A 76 -14.57 13.74 15.65
CA GLU A 76 -14.41 14.15 17.04
C GLU A 76 -13.02 14.76 17.30
N ALA A 77 -11.96 14.19 16.71
CA ALA A 77 -10.61 14.74 16.79
C ALA A 77 -10.47 16.07 16.05
N LEU A 78 -11.00 16.19 14.83
CA LEU A 78 -10.97 17.44 14.07
C LEU A 78 -11.71 18.55 14.79
N THR A 79 -12.90 18.26 15.33
CA THR A 79 -13.71 19.21 16.08
C THR A 79 -12.99 19.68 17.34
N ARG A 80 -12.38 18.76 18.10
CA ARG A 80 -11.62 19.07 19.32
C ARG A 80 -10.46 20.04 19.05
N ASN A 81 -9.84 19.94 17.88
CA ASN A 81 -8.71 20.77 17.46
C ASN A 81 -9.12 21.98 16.57
N GLY A 82 -10.41 22.23 16.37
CA GLY A 82 -10.89 23.33 15.52
C GLY A 82 -10.51 23.24 14.03
N LEU A 83 -10.20 22.02 13.56
CA LEU A 83 -9.75 21.75 12.18
C LEU A 83 -10.91 21.40 11.22
N ASP A 84 -12.10 21.11 11.76
CA ASP A 84 -13.31 20.79 11.01
C ASP A 84 -13.64 21.89 9.98
N LYS A 85 -13.63 23.15 10.41
CA LYS A 85 -13.91 24.31 9.55
C LYS A 85 -12.84 24.54 8.50
N GLN A 86 -11.58 24.21 8.80
CA GLN A 86 -10.47 24.39 7.87
C GLN A 86 -10.59 23.39 6.71
N ILE A 87 -10.93 22.14 7.00
CA ILE A 87 -11.13 21.09 5.99
C ILE A 87 -12.33 21.41 5.10
N ASP A 88 -13.45 21.81 5.69
CA ASP A 88 -14.65 22.19 4.93
C ASP A 88 -14.40 23.43 4.05
N GLY A 89 -13.55 24.36 4.52
CA GLY A 89 -13.11 25.54 3.76
C GLY A 89 -12.19 25.18 2.59
N ALA A 90 -11.16 24.38 2.83
CA ALA A 90 -10.14 24.01 1.84
C ALA A 90 -10.74 23.36 0.59
N MET A 91 -11.73 22.47 0.76
CA MET A 91 -12.40 21.81 -0.37
C MET A 91 -13.13 22.78 -1.30
N THR A 92 -13.67 23.89 -0.77
CA THR A 92 -14.35 24.90 -1.59
C THR A 92 -13.33 25.84 -2.25
N ASP A 93 -12.27 26.19 -1.52
CA ASP A 93 -11.25 27.14 -1.96
C ASP A 93 -10.38 26.60 -3.10
N LEU A 94 -10.30 25.27 -3.25
CA LEU A 94 -9.69 24.60 -4.40
C LEU A 94 -10.40 24.89 -5.73
N VAL A 95 -11.66 25.31 -5.70
CA VAL A 95 -12.57 25.27 -6.86
C VAL A 95 -13.02 26.65 -7.28
N VAL A 96 -13.44 27.43 -6.29
CA VAL A 96 -13.94 28.78 -6.48
C VAL A 96 -13.18 29.65 -5.51
N GLN A 97 -12.64 30.75 -6.00
CA GLN A 97 -12.02 31.78 -5.17
C GLN A 97 -12.89 33.02 -5.12
N GLY A 98 -12.69 33.85 -4.09
CA GLY A 98 -13.39 35.12 -3.93
C GLY A 98 -14.83 35.00 -3.40
N PRO A 99 -15.65 36.05 -3.51
CA PRO A 99 -16.95 36.16 -2.84
C PRO A 99 -17.98 35.08 -3.19
N ALA A 100 -17.83 34.46 -4.37
CA ALA A 100 -18.68 33.35 -4.77
C ALA A 100 -18.36 32.06 -3.99
N ALA A 101 -17.09 31.84 -3.64
CA ALA A 101 -16.64 30.68 -2.88
C ALA A 101 -17.31 30.64 -1.51
N GLU A 102 -17.28 31.76 -0.80
CA GLU A 102 -17.92 31.92 0.52
C GLU A 102 -19.42 31.61 0.48
N LYS A 103 -20.08 31.94 -0.64
CA LYS A 103 -21.52 31.68 -0.83
C LYS A 103 -21.83 30.24 -1.25
N ILE A 104 -20.91 29.58 -1.95
CA ILE A 104 -21.05 28.18 -2.38
C ILE A 104 -20.70 27.23 -1.23
N ARG A 105 -19.73 27.58 -0.38
CA ARG A 105 -19.22 26.76 0.73
C ARG A 105 -20.30 26.08 1.58
N PRO A 106 -21.40 26.75 1.99
CA PRO A 106 -22.45 26.12 2.80
C PRO A 106 -23.19 24.98 2.08
N TYR A 107 -23.07 24.91 0.75
CA TYR A 107 -23.68 23.87 -0.08
C TYR A 107 -22.72 22.76 -0.44
N ALA A 108 -21.41 22.91 -0.23
CA ALA A 108 -20.42 21.89 -0.58
C ALA A 108 -20.60 20.63 0.29
N LYS A 109 -20.59 19.46 -0.35
CA LYS A 109 -20.53 18.16 0.31
C LYS A 109 -19.12 17.58 0.18
N ARG A 110 -18.78 16.63 1.06
CA ARG A 110 -17.47 15.98 1.10
C ARG A 110 -17.33 14.84 0.07
N GLY A 111 -17.57 15.14 -1.19
CA GLY A 111 -17.37 14.21 -2.30
C GLY A 111 -17.00 14.92 -3.58
N VAL A 112 -15.98 14.41 -4.26
CA VAL A 112 -15.44 14.94 -5.50
C VAL A 112 -15.19 13.82 -6.49
N ALA A 113 -15.35 14.10 -7.78
CA ALA A 113 -14.79 13.27 -8.84
C ALA A 113 -13.98 14.14 -9.80
N PHE A 114 -13.08 13.52 -10.55
CA PHE A 114 -12.34 14.18 -11.61
C PHE A 114 -12.11 13.25 -12.78
N ALA A 115 -11.90 13.83 -13.95
CA ALA A 115 -11.47 13.09 -15.13
C ALA A 115 -10.52 13.93 -15.99
N MET A 116 -9.69 13.23 -16.77
CA MET A 116 -8.96 13.81 -17.89
C MET A 116 -9.49 13.16 -19.16
N LEU A 117 -10.05 13.95 -20.08
CA LEU A 117 -10.66 13.42 -21.30
C LEU A 117 -9.66 13.30 -22.43
N ALA A 118 -9.86 12.33 -23.33
CA ALA A 118 -9.12 12.30 -24.58
C ALA A 118 -9.47 13.54 -25.44
N PRO A 119 -8.52 14.09 -26.22
CA PRO A 119 -8.82 15.19 -27.14
C PRO A 119 -9.93 14.83 -28.12
N GLU A 120 -10.85 15.77 -28.40
CA GLU A 120 -11.96 15.54 -29.36
C GLU A 120 -11.46 15.15 -30.77
N LYS A 121 -10.26 15.57 -31.16
CA LYS A 121 -9.67 15.29 -32.46
C LYS A 121 -8.42 14.43 -32.30
N HIS A 122 -8.41 13.29 -32.97
CA HIS A 122 -7.21 12.46 -33.10
C HIS A 122 -6.04 13.29 -33.66
N GLY A 123 -4.87 13.14 -33.04
CA GLY A 123 -3.62 13.78 -33.48
C GLY A 123 -3.37 15.20 -32.94
N LYS A 124 -4.30 15.79 -32.16
CA LYS A 124 -3.95 16.95 -31.34
C LYS A 124 -3.06 16.54 -30.17
N ASP A 125 -2.14 17.43 -29.80
CA ASP A 125 -1.36 17.27 -28.58
C ASP A 125 -2.29 17.30 -27.37
N PHE A 126 -2.02 16.40 -26.42
CA PHE A 126 -2.78 16.32 -25.20
C PHE A 126 -2.37 17.48 -24.28
N ASN A 127 -3.32 18.34 -23.93
CA ASN A 127 -3.13 19.36 -22.91
C ASN A 127 -3.92 18.95 -21.65
N PRO A 128 -3.24 18.57 -20.54
CA PRO A 128 -3.88 18.26 -19.27
C PRO A 128 -4.88 19.31 -18.78
N GLU A 129 -4.55 20.59 -18.92
CA GLU A 129 -5.35 21.70 -18.38
C GLU A 129 -6.65 21.90 -19.16
N GLU A 130 -6.62 21.71 -20.48
CA GLU A 130 -7.80 21.82 -21.35
C GLU A 130 -8.67 20.55 -21.37
N SER A 131 -8.17 19.47 -20.79
CA SER A 131 -8.80 18.14 -20.83
C SER A 131 -9.37 17.72 -19.47
N ALA A 132 -9.03 18.45 -18.41
CA ALA A 132 -9.47 18.15 -17.05
C ALA A 132 -10.90 18.64 -16.76
N VAL A 133 -11.63 17.84 -15.98
CA VAL A 133 -12.89 18.22 -15.34
C VAL A 133 -12.94 17.71 -13.92
N ALA A 134 -13.52 18.50 -13.03
CA ALA A 134 -13.82 18.11 -11.66
C ALA A 134 -15.31 18.30 -11.38
N PHE A 135 -15.84 17.45 -10.50
CA PHE A 135 -17.24 17.40 -10.09
C PHE A 135 -17.27 17.49 -8.56
N PHE A 136 -17.90 18.52 -8.03
CA PHE A 136 -18.03 18.73 -6.59
C PHE A 136 -19.47 18.50 -6.17
N ALA A 137 -19.67 17.61 -5.22
CA ALA A 137 -20.98 17.33 -4.68
C ALA A 137 -21.54 18.56 -3.95
N ILE A 138 -22.79 18.90 -4.23
CA ILE A 138 -23.49 20.01 -3.58
C ILE A 138 -24.86 19.58 -3.01
N SER A 139 -25.35 20.32 -2.02
CA SER A 139 -26.64 20.06 -1.37
C SER A 139 -27.83 20.74 -2.05
N ASP A 140 -27.61 21.84 -2.77
CA ASP A 140 -28.65 22.61 -3.45
C ASP A 140 -28.14 23.15 -4.80
N GLY A 141 -28.38 22.39 -5.87
CA GLY A 141 -28.05 22.78 -7.25
C GLY A 141 -28.64 24.12 -7.68
N PRO A 142 -29.96 24.35 -7.50
CA PRO A 142 -30.59 25.64 -7.81
C PRO A 142 -29.96 26.85 -7.11
N ALA A 143 -29.63 26.74 -5.82
CA ALA A 143 -28.99 27.82 -5.07
C ALA A 143 -27.59 28.12 -5.59
N VAL A 144 -26.76 27.09 -5.80
CA VAL A 144 -25.41 27.24 -6.37
C VAL A 144 -25.48 27.81 -7.79
N SER A 145 -26.44 27.36 -8.62
CA SER A 145 -26.67 27.88 -9.97
C SER A 145 -26.99 29.38 -9.96
N LYS A 146 -27.76 29.84 -8.98
CA LYS A 146 -28.05 31.26 -8.79
C LYS A 146 -26.79 32.05 -8.42
N ILE A 147 -25.97 31.52 -7.50
CA ILE A 147 -24.71 32.15 -7.08
C ILE A 147 -23.74 32.29 -8.26
N ILE A 148 -23.51 31.23 -9.05
CA ILE A 148 -22.59 31.32 -10.20
C ILE A 148 -23.10 32.29 -11.28
N LYS A 149 -24.42 32.47 -11.43
CA LYS A 149 -25.02 33.46 -12.35
C LYS A 149 -24.87 34.90 -11.86
N GLU A 150 -24.93 35.11 -10.54
CA GLU A 150 -24.77 36.43 -9.93
C GLU A 150 -23.31 36.91 -9.96
N HIS A 151 -22.36 36.00 -9.76
CA HIS A 151 -20.93 36.33 -9.62
C HIS A 151 -20.09 36.02 -10.87
N GLY A 152 -20.61 35.22 -11.80
CA GLY A 152 -19.87 34.79 -12.98
C GLY A 152 -20.35 35.43 -14.29
N LYS A 153 -19.42 35.61 -15.23
CA LYS A 153 -19.70 36.03 -16.60
C LYS A 153 -20.21 34.82 -17.40
N PRO A 154 -21.36 34.92 -18.10
CA PRO A 154 -21.84 33.84 -18.94
C PRO A 154 -20.93 33.65 -20.15
N MET A 155 -20.61 32.40 -20.43
CA MET A 155 -19.79 31.94 -21.55
C MET A 155 -20.52 30.82 -22.28
N PHE A 156 -20.15 30.59 -23.54
CA PHE A 156 -20.80 29.60 -24.40
C PHE A 156 -19.77 28.82 -25.20
N TRP A 157 -19.94 27.49 -25.24
CA TRP A 157 -19.19 26.61 -26.14
C TRP A 157 -20.16 25.66 -26.82
N ARG A 158 -20.28 25.75 -28.16
CA ARG A 158 -21.20 24.91 -28.97
C ARG A 158 -22.64 24.81 -28.42
N GLY A 159 -23.14 25.87 -27.81
CA GLY A 159 -24.48 25.93 -27.23
C GLY A 159 -24.54 25.62 -25.72
N THR A 160 -23.54 24.95 -25.15
CA THR A 160 -23.41 24.75 -23.70
C THR A 160 -23.12 26.06 -23.02
N ARG A 161 -23.97 26.43 -22.06
CA ARG A 161 -23.82 27.65 -21.26
C ARG A 161 -23.12 27.32 -19.95
N TYR A 162 -22.02 28.02 -19.68
CA TYR A 162 -21.30 27.95 -18.40
C TYR A 162 -20.98 29.37 -17.92
N HIS A 163 -20.42 29.50 -16.72
CA HIS A 163 -20.05 30.79 -16.14
C HIS A 163 -18.59 30.80 -15.72
N GLN A 164 -17.87 31.90 -15.94
CA GLN A 164 -16.51 32.11 -15.45
C GLN A 164 -16.51 33.20 -14.39
N ILE A 165 -15.94 32.91 -13.22
CA ILE A 165 -15.85 33.88 -12.11
C ILE A 165 -14.58 34.73 -12.23
N GLN A 166 -13.47 34.11 -12.64
CA GLN A 166 -12.21 34.80 -12.91
C GLN A 166 -12.00 34.95 -14.41
N ASN A 167 -11.36 36.06 -14.82
CA ASN A 167 -10.90 36.21 -16.20
C ASN A 167 -9.92 35.07 -16.50
N GLU A 168 -10.16 34.34 -17.59
CA GLU A 168 -9.34 33.19 -18.01
C GLU A 168 -9.34 31.99 -17.03
N GLY A 169 -10.22 32.00 -16.03
CA GLY A 169 -10.40 30.87 -15.12
C GLY A 169 -11.22 29.72 -15.72
N PRO A 170 -11.32 28.58 -15.01
CA PRO A 170 -12.15 27.46 -15.44
C PRO A 170 -13.63 27.86 -15.52
N GLY A 171 -14.36 27.21 -16.42
CA GLY A 171 -15.81 27.33 -16.52
C GLY A 171 -16.51 26.55 -15.40
N LEU A 172 -17.64 27.09 -14.95
CA LEU A 172 -18.51 26.50 -13.92
C LEU A 172 -19.90 26.23 -14.49
N MET A 173 -20.41 25.03 -14.25
CA MET A 173 -21.76 24.62 -14.60
C MET A 173 -22.35 23.79 -13.45
N VAL A 174 -23.66 23.88 -13.23
CA VAL A 174 -24.36 22.99 -12.29
C VAL A 174 -25.12 21.96 -13.09
N VAL A 175 -24.86 20.68 -12.82
CA VAL A 175 -25.59 19.54 -13.38
C VAL A 175 -26.14 18.74 -12.22
N GLU A 176 -27.47 18.73 -12.07
CA GLU A 176 -28.16 18.12 -10.92
C GLU A 176 -27.64 18.65 -9.56
N ASP A 177 -27.07 17.76 -8.74
CA ASP A 177 -26.49 18.03 -7.43
C ASP A 177 -24.95 18.11 -7.47
N LEU A 178 -24.39 18.46 -8.63
CA LEU A 178 -22.95 18.58 -8.86
C LEU A 178 -22.59 19.96 -9.42
N LEU A 179 -21.57 20.60 -8.83
CA LEU A 179 -20.84 21.71 -9.43
C LEU A 179 -19.73 21.13 -10.31
N VAL A 180 -19.82 21.33 -11.61
CA VAL A 180 -18.87 20.86 -12.62
C VAL A 180 -17.93 22.00 -13.00
N VAL A 181 -16.63 21.72 -12.96
CA VAL A 181 -15.55 22.69 -13.22
C VAL A 181 -14.64 22.17 -14.32
N GLY A 182 -14.45 22.96 -15.38
CA GLY A 182 -13.61 22.57 -16.52
C GLY A 182 -13.65 23.59 -17.65
N MET A 183 -12.95 23.31 -18.75
CA MET A 183 -12.99 24.16 -19.94
C MET A 183 -14.27 23.93 -20.75
N GLY A 184 -14.66 24.91 -21.59
CA GLY A 184 -15.95 24.89 -22.30
C GLY A 184 -16.17 23.65 -23.18
N ASN A 185 -15.11 23.13 -23.81
CA ASN A 185 -15.11 21.87 -24.56
C ASN A 185 -15.39 20.64 -23.69
N VAL A 186 -14.83 20.60 -22.48
CA VAL A 186 -15.02 19.48 -21.55
C VAL A 186 -16.41 19.56 -20.90
N LEU A 187 -16.84 20.75 -20.49
CA LEU A 187 -18.19 20.98 -19.95
C LEU A 187 -19.28 20.62 -20.96
N HIS A 188 -19.05 20.89 -22.24
CA HIS A 188 -19.95 20.46 -23.31
C HIS A 188 -20.11 18.94 -23.37
N GLN A 189 -19.01 18.17 -23.26
CA GLN A 189 -19.09 16.70 -23.22
C GLN A 189 -19.85 16.20 -21.99
N VAL A 190 -19.67 16.83 -20.83
CA VAL A 190 -20.44 16.51 -19.62
C VAL A 190 -21.94 16.78 -19.82
N GLU A 191 -22.31 17.90 -20.44
CA GLU A 191 -23.71 18.19 -20.77
C GLU A 191 -24.29 17.13 -21.73
N LEU A 192 -23.53 16.70 -22.76
CA LEU A 192 -23.96 15.64 -23.67
C LEU A 192 -24.21 14.31 -22.95
N VAL A 193 -23.37 13.94 -21.96
CA VAL A 193 -23.60 12.76 -21.13
C VAL A 193 -24.87 12.92 -20.28
N ALA A 194 -25.03 14.07 -19.62
CA ALA A 194 -26.22 14.37 -18.82
C ALA A 194 -27.53 14.33 -19.63
N GLU A 195 -27.47 14.70 -20.91
CA GLU A 195 -28.60 14.64 -21.84
C GLU A 195 -28.80 13.25 -22.49
N GLY A 196 -27.96 12.26 -22.20
CA GLY A 196 -28.00 10.93 -22.81
C GLY A 196 -27.61 10.90 -24.29
N LYS A 197 -26.84 11.90 -24.75
CA LYS A 197 -26.35 12.04 -26.14
C LYS A 197 -24.93 11.51 -26.31
N GLN A 198 -24.23 11.22 -25.21
CA GLN A 198 -22.90 10.64 -25.19
C GLN A 198 -22.83 9.62 -24.04
N ASP A 199 -22.15 8.51 -24.26
CA ASP A 199 -22.04 7.43 -23.27
C ASP A 199 -21.19 7.88 -22.06
N SER A 200 -21.64 7.45 -20.87
CA SER A 200 -20.86 7.59 -19.64
C SER A 200 -19.71 6.58 -19.58
N ILE A 201 -18.67 6.86 -18.79
CA ILE A 201 -17.63 5.89 -18.41
C ILE A 201 -18.24 4.66 -17.73
N LEU A 202 -19.39 4.80 -17.04
CA LEU A 202 -20.10 3.67 -16.43
C LEU A 202 -20.75 2.74 -17.46
N GLU A 203 -20.77 3.09 -18.74
CA GLU A 203 -21.25 2.24 -19.82
C GLU A 203 -20.13 1.42 -20.47
N ARG A 204 -18.86 1.70 -20.13
CA ARG A 204 -17.70 0.96 -20.63
C ARG A 204 -17.53 -0.37 -19.90
N PRO A 205 -17.70 -1.54 -20.57
CA PRO A 205 -17.63 -2.84 -19.89
C PRO A 205 -16.26 -3.15 -19.27
N ASP A 206 -15.19 -2.69 -19.91
CA ASP A 206 -13.82 -2.81 -19.41
C ASP A 206 -13.64 -2.00 -18.13
N PHE A 207 -14.12 -0.75 -18.09
CA PHE A 207 -14.07 0.07 -16.87
C PHE A 207 -14.86 -0.55 -15.71
N ILE A 208 -16.10 -1.01 -15.92
CA ILE A 208 -16.91 -1.67 -14.88
C ILE A 208 -16.16 -2.86 -14.27
N THR A 209 -15.49 -3.66 -15.10
CA THR A 209 -14.71 -4.82 -14.68
C THR A 209 -13.53 -4.41 -13.79
N GLU A 210 -12.89 -3.28 -14.08
CA GLU A 210 -11.75 -2.78 -13.29
C GLU A 210 -12.20 -2.10 -12.01
N GLN A 211 -13.29 -1.33 -12.06
CA GLN A 211 -13.89 -0.71 -10.88
C GLN A 211 -14.26 -1.77 -9.83
N ALA A 212 -14.79 -2.92 -10.27
CA ALA A 212 -15.18 -4.01 -9.38
C ALA A 212 -14.00 -4.69 -8.64
N LYS A 213 -12.75 -4.44 -9.04
CA LYS A 213 -11.54 -4.98 -8.37
C LYS A 213 -11.02 -4.10 -7.25
N ILE A 214 -11.46 -2.84 -7.21
CA ILE A 214 -11.14 -1.91 -6.12
C ILE A 214 -12.20 -2.06 -5.05
N ASP A 215 -11.78 -2.14 -3.79
CA ASP A 215 -12.70 -2.32 -2.67
C ASP A 215 -13.80 -1.25 -2.70
N SER A 216 -15.05 -1.69 -2.51
CA SER A 216 -16.23 -0.82 -2.63
C SER A 216 -16.28 0.29 -1.58
N ASP A 217 -15.51 0.16 -0.51
CA ASP A 217 -15.36 1.11 0.58
C ASP A 217 -14.09 2.00 0.46
N SER A 218 -13.38 1.93 -0.68
CA SER A 218 -12.25 2.83 -0.94
C SER A 218 -12.75 4.26 -1.04
N ASN A 219 -12.34 5.12 -0.09
CA ASN A 219 -12.66 6.54 -0.05
C ASN A 219 -12.09 7.29 -1.26
N LEU A 220 -10.91 6.94 -1.75
CA LEU A 220 -10.36 7.45 -3.00
C LEU A 220 -10.21 6.30 -3.99
N LYS A 221 -10.68 6.48 -5.22
CA LYS A 221 -10.48 5.55 -6.33
C LYS A 221 -9.91 6.33 -7.50
N VAL A 222 -8.85 5.83 -8.12
CA VAL A 222 -8.23 6.41 -9.32
C VAL A 222 -8.02 5.32 -10.34
N PHE A 223 -8.43 5.56 -11.57
CA PHE A 223 -8.30 4.64 -12.69
C PHE A 223 -7.59 5.32 -13.85
N MET A 224 -6.69 4.60 -14.50
CA MET A 224 -6.00 5.03 -15.69
C MET A 224 -6.26 4.04 -16.82
N ALA A 225 -6.81 4.56 -17.92
CA ALA A 225 -7.19 3.78 -19.08
C ALA A 225 -5.96 3.40 -19.93
N PRO A 226 -6.00 2.30 -20.71
CA PRO A 226 -4.93 1.92 -21.65
C PRO A 226 -4.50 3.06 -22.58
N GLU A 227 -5.46 3.88 -23.04
CA GLU A 227 -5.24 5.01 -23.94
C GLU A 227 -4.43 6.15 -23.29
N ALA A 228 -4.49 6.27 -21.96
CA ALA A 228 -3.71 7.24 -21.22
C ALA A 228 -2.21 6.91 -21.32
N TRP A 229 -1.85 5.62 -21.16
CA TRP A 229 -0.47 5.17 -21.29
C TRP A 229 0.12 5.44 -22.66
N ALA A 230 -0.65 5.22 -23.73
CA ALA A 230 -0.23 5.54 -25.09
C ALA A 230 -0.02 7.05 -25.30
N THR A 231 -0.81 7.88 -24.59
CA THR A 231 -0.70 9.34 -24.64
C THR A 231 0.55 9.80 -23.89
N PHE A 232 0.76 9.32 -22.67
CA PHE A 232 1.90 9.70 -21.82
C PHE A 232 3.23 9.09 -22.28
N ALA A 233 3.20 7.95 -22.96
CA ALA A 233 4.41 7.32 -23.48
C ALA A 233 5.10 8.14 -24.58
N LYS A 234 4.39 9.03 -25.30
CA LYS A 234 4.98 9.80 -26.40
C LYS A 234 6.22 10.61 -25.99
N ASP A 235 6.22 11.11 -24.76
CA ASP A 235 7.29 11.94 -24.21
C ASP A 235 8.27 11.15 -23.33
N ALA A 236 8.01 9.86 -23.12
CA ALA A 236 8.84 9.00 -22.29
C ALA A 236 10.08 8.49 -23.05
N PRO A 237 11.21 8.19 -22.36
CA PRO A 237 12.33 7.45 -22.94
C PRO A 237 11.87 6.13 -23.58
N LYS A 238 12.51 5.67 -24.66
CA LYS A 238 12.09 4.48 -25.42
C LYS A 238 11.94 3.24 -24.54
N GLU A 239 12.82 3.11 -23.56
CA GLU A 239 12.84 2.02 -22.58
C GLU A 239 11.56 2.04 -21.73
N ALA A 240 11.12 3.22 -21.33
CA ALA A 240 9.87 3.41 -20.60
C ALA A 240 8.64 3.23 -21.51
N GLN A 241 8.72 3.59 -22.79
CA GLN A 241 7.61 3.42 -23.73
C GLN A 241 7.14 1.98 -23.82
N GLU A 242 8.07 1.01 -23.96
CA GLU A 242 7.71 -0.42 -24.01
C GLU A 242 7.00 -0.89 -22.73
N MET A 243 7.41 -0.37 -21.56
CA MET A 243 6.76 -0.69 -20.29
C MET A 243 5.35 -0.10 -20.21
N LEU A 244 5.17 1.16 -20.58
CA LEU A 244 3.90 1.88 -20.51
C LEU A 244 2.87 1.29 -21.48
N VAL A 245 3.24 1.03 -22.73
CA VAL A 245 2.30 0.50 -23.76
C VAL A 245 1.87 -0.96 -23.52
N SER A 246 2.54 -1.65 -22.60
CA SER A 246 2.13 -2.99 -22.16
C SER A 246 1.03 -2.96 -21.10
N GLN A 247 0.82 -1.82 -20.44
CA GLN A 247 -0.21 -1.67 -19.41
C GLN A 247 -1.59 -1.57 -20.05
N LYS A 248 -2.56 -2.24 -19.43
CA LYS A 248 -3.98 -2.02 -19.68
C LYS A 248 -4.50 -1.04 -18.62
N TRP A 249 -5.68 -1.28 -18.10
CA TRP A 249 -6.20 -0.52 -16.98
C TRP A 249 -5.34 -0.69 -15.73
N ILE A 250 -5.14 0.43 -15.03
CA ILE A 250 -4.61 0.46 -13.68
C ILE A 250 -5.66 1.13 -12.79
N GLY A 251 -5.93 0.52 -11.64
CA GLY A 251 -6.80 1.03 -10.60
C GLY A 251 -6.04 1.13 -9.28
N VAL A 252 -6.23 2.24 -8.57
CA VAL A 252 -5.74 2.47 -7.21
C VAL A 252 -6.93 2.81 -6.32
N GLY A 253 -7.05 2.10 -5.21
CA GLY A 253 -8.01 2.40 -4.14
C GLY A 253 -7.27 2.81 -2.89
N LEU A 254 -7.79 3.80 -2.17
CA LEU A 254 -7.36 4.13 -0.81
C LEU A 254 -8.59 4.12 0.09
N ALA A 255 -8.50 3.37 1.17
CA ALA A 255 -9.57 3.21 2.15
C ALA A 255 -9.07 3.53 3.56
N ILE A 256 -9.85 4.29 4.30
CA ILE A 256 -9.64 4.56 5.73
C ILE A 256 -10.16 3.34 6.52
N ARG A 257 -9.35 2.84 7.46
CA ARG A 257 -9.64 1.69 8.32
C ARG A 257 -9.41 2.09 9.78
N ASP A 258 -9.99 1.35 10.72
CA ASP A 258 -9.91 1.69 12.16
C ASP A 258 -8.46 1.88 12.67
N GLY A 259 -7.50 1.12 12.15
CA GLY A 259 -6.09 1.21 12.56
C GLY A 259 -5.12 1.74 11.49
N GLY A 260 -5.61 2.28 10.36
CA GLY A 260 -4.71 2.69 9.28
C GLY A 260 -5.35 3.00 7.94
N ILE A 261 -4.49 3.33 6.98
CA ILE A 261 -4.86 3.56 5.59
C ILE A 261 -4.48 2.32 4.78
N ALA A 262 -5.46 1.72 4.10
CA ALA A 262 -5.25 0.64 3.15
C ALA A 262 -5.21 1.22 1.73
N VAL A 263 -4.13 0.96 1.00
CA VAL A 263 -3.98 1.28 -0.42
C VAL A 263 -3.98 -0.04 -1.20
N SER A 264 -4.89 -0.18 -2.15
CA SER A 264 -4.93 -1.27 -3.11
C SER A 264 -4.53 -0.77 -4.49
N PHE A 265 -3.74 -1.57 -5.19
CA PHE A 265 -3.35 -1.35 -6.57
C PHE A 265 -3.70 -2.62 -7.34
N ASN A 266 -4.39 -2.44 -8.46
CA ASN A 266 -4.71 -3.50 -9.40
C ASN A 266 -4.35 -3.03 -10.81
N GLY A 267 -3.53 -3.80 -11.49
CA GLY A 267 -3.13 -3.56 -12.88
C GLY A 267 -3.28 -4.82 -13.71
N GLN A 268 -3.42 -4.61 -15.01
CA GLN A 268 -3.25 -5.68 -15.99
C GLN A 268 -2.20 -5.27 -17.01
N TYR A 269 -1.49 -6.25 -17.54
CA TYR A 269 -0.56 -6.05 -18.64
C TYR A 269 -0.80 -7.05 -19.76
N ASP A 270 -0.34 -6.69 -20.94
CA ASP A 270 -0.27 -7.55 -22.10
C ASP A 270 0.99 -8.44 -21.99
N ALA A 271 0.79 -9.72 -21.68
CA ALA A 271 1.87 -10.68 -21.49
C ALA A 271 2.68 -10.97 -22.78
N GLU A 272 2.13 -10.68 -23.97
CA GLU A 272 2.86 -10.82 -25.23
C GLU A 272 3.84 -9.65 -25.42
N LYS A 273 3.44 -8.45 -25.00
CA LYS A 273 4.28 -7.25 -25.06
C LYS A 273 5.27 -7.16 -23.90
N ALA A 274 4.85 -7.51 -22.70
CA ALA A 274 5.68 -7.50 -21.50
C ALA A 274 6.35 -8.86 -21.25
N LYS A 275 7.13 -9.37 -22.21
CA LYS A 275 7.83 -10.66 -22.06
C LYS A 275 8.73 -10.71 -20.83
N TRP A 276 9.31 -9.58 -20.44
CA TRP A 276 10.13 -9.46 -19.23
C TRP A 276 9.35 -9.74 -17.94
N LEU A 277 8.03 -9.61 -17.91
CA LEU A 277 7.18 -9.97 -16.76
C LEU A 277 6.82 -11.47 -16.72
N GLN A 278 7.14 -12.25 -17.76
CA GLN A 278 6.77 -13.67 -17.80
C GLN A 278 7.38 -14.49 -16.65
N PRO A 279 8.67 -14.32 -16.28
CA PRO A 279 9.23 -15.01 -15.12
C PRO A 279 8.48 -14.67 -13.82
N LEU A 280 8.12 -13.40 -13.61
CA LEU A 280 7.37 -12.97 -12.42
C LEU A 280 5.96 -13.55 -12.41
N SER A 281 5.31 -13.65 -13.57
CA SER A 281 3.97 -14.22 -13.73
C SER A 281 3.90 -15.70 -13.38
N ALA A 282 5.02 -16.42 -13.57
CA ALA A 282 5.14 -17.85 -13.33
C ALA A 282 5.65 -18.18 -11.92
N MET A 283 5.95 -17.17 -11.11
CA MET A 283 6.44 -17.32 -9.76
C MET A 283 5.34 -17.89 -8.86
N ALA A 284 5.66 -18.96 -8.12
CA ALA A 284 4.77 -19.49 -7.11
C ALA A 284 4.54 -18.45 -5.99
N PRO A 285 3.38 -18.47 -5.32
CA PRO A 285 3.21 -17.69 -4.10
C PRO A 285 4.21 -18.10 -3.02
N ILE A 286 4.49 -17.17 -2.11
CA ILE A 286 5.11 -17.42 -0.81
C ILE A 286 4.33 -18.53 -0.13
N ARG A 287 5.05 -19.47 0.49
CA ARG A 287 4.46 -20.59 1.24
C ARG A 287 3.43 -20.10 2.25
N SER A 288 2.26 -20.74 2.29
CA SER A 288 1.14 -20.28 3.13
C SER A 288 1.38 -20.46 4.63
N ASP A 289 2.32 -21.33 5.01
CA ASP A 289 2.76 -21.61 6.38
C ASP A 289 3.98 -20.77 6.79
N LEU A 290 4.26 -19.65 6.10
CA LEU A 290 5.42 -18.80 6.40
C LEU A 290 5.42 -18.32 7.86
N MET A 291 4.26 -17.91 8.39
CA MET A 291 4.17 -17.42 9.76
C MET A 291 4.50 -18.53 10.77
N ASP A 292 4.22 -19.79 10.45
CA ASP A 292 4.44 -20.95 11.30
C ASP A 292 5.93 -21.34 11.42
N ILE A 293 6.76 -20.93 10.47
CA ILE A 293 8.20 -21.28 10.44
C ILE A 293 9.11 -20.16 10.93
N LEU A 294 8.61 -18.93 10.98
CA LEU A 294 9.38 -17.80 11.50
C LEU A 294 9.16 -17.74 13.01
N PRO A 295 10.23 -17.63 13.82
CA PRO A 295 10.06 -17.56 15.27
C PRO A 295 9.24 -16.34 15.68
N SER A 296 8.50 -16.43 16.77
CA SER A 296 7.74 -15.32 17.37
C SER A 296 8.60 -14.10 17.71
N GLY A 297 7.98 -12.94 17.97
CA GLY A 297 8.66 -11.76 18.49
C GLY A 297 9.44 -10.94 17.46
N ALA A 298 9.26 -11.17 16.16
CA ALA A 298 9.85 -10.30 15.13
C ALA A 298 9.34 -8.86 15.27
N TYR A 299 10.24 -7.90 15.07
CA TYR A 299 9.88 -6.51 14.77
C TYR A 299 9.23 -6.43 13.38
N GLY A 300 9.73 -7.22 12.44
CA GLY A 300 9.22 -7.32 11.08
C GLY A 300 10.03 -8.28 10.23
N PHE A 301 9.55 -8.53 9.02
CA PHE A 301 10.22 -9.37 8.05
C PHE A 301 9.88 -8.95 6.61
N THR A 302 10.77 -9.30 5.69
CA THR A 302 10.57 -9.23 4.24
C THR A 302 10.68 -10.64 3.69
N ALA A 303 9.71 -11.06 2.88
CA ALA A 303 9.68 -12.34 2.20
C ALA A 303 9.54 -12.14 0.69
N LEU A 304 10.34 -12.86 -0.07
CA LEU A 304 10.35 -12.90 -1.52
C LEU A 304 10.25 -14.34 -1.98
N SER A 305 9.25 -14.63 -2.82
CA SER A 305 9.17 -15.91 -3.50
C SER A 305 10.14 -15.93 -4.68
N GLN A 306 10.88 -17.03 -4.82
CA GLN A 306 11.79 -17.33 -5.93
C GLN A 306 12.61 -16.12 -6.43
N PRO A 307 13.52 -15.52 -5.63
CA PRO A 307 14.29 -14.35 -6.05
C PRO A 307 14.98 -14.49 -7.42
N SER A 308 15.33 -15.73 -7.80
CA SER A 308 15.79 -16.08 -9.16
C SER A 308 14.88 -15.57 -10.29
N LYS A 309 13.56 -15.56 -10.12
CA LYS A 309 12.60 -15.06 -11.13
C LYS A 309 12.69 -13.55 -11.35
N TYR A 310 13.07 -12.79 -10.32
CA TYR A 310 13.34 -11.36 -10.47
C TYR A 310 14.61 -11.14 -11.29
N PHE A 311 15.65 -11.94 -11.06
CA PHE A 311 16.86 -11.89 -11.88
C PHE A 311 16.58 -12.27 -13.34
N GLU A 312 15.84 -13.35 -13.59
CA GLU A 312 15.41 -13.75 -14.95
C GLU A 312 14.60 -12.63 -15.63
N SER A 313 13.70 -11.98 -14.89
CA SER A 313 12.91 -10.84 -15.38
C SER A 313 13.77 -9.63 -15.72
N PHE A 314 14.70 -9.27 -14.83
CA PHE A 314 15.66 -8.19 -15.04
C PHE A 314 16.55 -8.44 -16.25
N GLU A 315 17.05 -9.66 -16.41
CA GLU A 315 17.84 -10.05 -17.58
C GLU A 315 17.04 -9.93 -18.88
N LEU A 316 15.77 -10.32 -18.91
CA LEU A 316 14.94 -10.16 -20.11
C LEU A 316 14.65 -8.69 -20.42
N ALA A 317 14.50 -7.85 -19.40
CA ALA A 317 14.30 -6.41 -19.58
C ALA A 317 15.57 -5.72 -20.10
N MET A 318 16.71 -5.98 -19.46
CA MET A 318 17.99 -5.31 -19.71
C MET A 318 18.80 -5.95 -20.84
N GLY A 319 18.55 -7.22 -21.17
CA GLY A 319 19.30 -7.98 -22.17
C GLY A 319 19.17 -7.47 -23.61
N LYS A 320 18.23 -6.56 -23.86
CA LYS A 320 18.09 -5.86 -25.14
C LYS A 320 19.07 -4.70 -25.31
N ASP A 321 19.56 -4.15 -24.20
CA ASP A 321 20.48 -3.02 -24.18
C ASP A 321 21.95 -3.50 -24.08
N ASN A 322 22.89 -2.74 -24.64
CA ASN A 322 24.32 -3.02 -24.54
C ASN A 322 24.81 -2.86 -23.10
N ASP A 323 24.36 -1.81 -22.40
CA ASP A 323 24.80 -1.52 -21.04
C ASP A 323 24.26 -2.57 -20.07
N GLY A 324 22.99 -2.95 -20.23
CA GLY A 324 22.37 -4.05 -19.49
C GLY A 324 23.10 -5.38 -19.63
N ARG A 325 23.46 -5.77 -20.88
CA ARG A 325 24.23 -7.00 -21.13
C ARG A 325 25.63 -6.96 -20.52
N LYS A 326 26.31 -5.81 -20.60
CA LYS A 326 27.63 -5.63 -20.01
C LYS A 326 27.58 -5.76 -18.49
N MET A 327 26.60 -5.12 -17.84
CA MET A 327 26.41 -5.21 -16.39
C MET A 327 26.24 -6.67 -15.92
N ILE A 328 25.43 -7.46 -16.62
CA ILE A 328 25.22 -8.89 -16.27
C ILE A 328 26.51 -9.69 -16.46
N ALA A 329 27.24 -9.47 -17.56
CA ALA A 329 28.50 -10.16 -17.82
C ALA A 329 29.59 -9.80 -16.81
N ASP A 330 29.67 -8.52 -16.40
CA ASP A 330 30.60 -8.06 -15.37
C ASP A 330 30.26 -8.68 -14.01
N LEU A 331 28.98 -8.74 -13.63
CA LEU A 331 28.53 -9.44 -12.42
C LEU A 331 28.89 -10.94 -12.43
N GLU A 332 28.62 -11.65 -13.53
CA GLU A 332 28.97 -13.07 -13.67
C GLU A 332 30.49 -13.29 -13.57
N LYS A 333 31.27 -12.38 -14.16
CA LYS A 333 32.74 -12.42 -14.12
C LYS A 333 33.28 -12.16 -12.72
N ASP A 334 32.78 -11.15 -12.02
CA ASP A 334 33.25 -10.79 -10.67
C ASP A 334 32.91 -11.90 -9.67
N LEU A 335 31.68 -12.45 -9.71
CA LEU A 335 31.31 -13.60 -8.87
C LEU A 335 32.17 -14.84 -9.15
N SER A 336 32.46 -15.12 -10.42
CA SER A 336 33.31 -16.24 -10.79
C SER A 336 34.76 -16.04 -10.34
N ARG A 337 35.27 -14.81 -10.39
CA ARG A 337 36.66 -14.48 -10.03
C ARG A 337 36.87 -14.43 -8.52
N GLU A 338 35.97 -13.77 -7.80
CA GLU A 338 36.16 -13.43 -6.38
C GLU A 338 35.61 -14.52 -5.48
N MET A 339 34.46 -15.11 -5.84
CA MET A 339 33.77 -16.08 -4.99
C MET A 339 33.84 -17.51 -5.53
N ASN A 340 34.37 -17.72 -6.75
CA ASN A 340 34.29 -19.00 -7.48
C ASN A 340 32.84 -19.51 -7.61
N LEU A 341 31.91 -18.57 -7.85
CA LEU A 341 30.49 -18.86 -8.00
C LEU A 341 30.00 -18.53 -9.41
N SER A 342 29.13 -19.37 -9.94
CA SER A 342 28.40 -19.12 -11.17
C SER A 342 26.98 -18.67 -10.86
N VAL A 343 26.55 -17.55 -11.44
CA VAL A 343 25.17 -17.08 -11.34
C VAL A 343 24.20 -18.20 -11.75
N ARG A 344 24.46 -18.88 -12.87
CA ARG A 344 23.54 -19.88 -13.43
C ARG A 344 23.54 -21.23 -12.73
N LYS A 345 24.69 -21.66 -12.23
CA LYS A 345 24.84 -23.01 -11.64
C LYS A 345 24.69 -23.01 -10.12
N ASP A 346 24.98 -21.91 -9.46
CA ASP A 346 25.03 -21.84 -8.00
C ASP A 346 23.99 -20.87 -7.45
N ILE A 347 24.00 -19.60 -7.91
CA ILE A 347 23.12 -18.56 -7.36
C ILE A 347 21.65 -18.80 -7.71
N LEU A 348 21.29 -18.84 -9.00
CA LEU A 348 19.89 -18.98 -9.41
C LEU A 348 19.23 -20.25 -8.86
N PRO A 349 19.87 -21.45 -8.88
CA PRO A 349 19.29 -22.64 -8.27
C PRO A 349 19.09 -22.52 -6.75
N ALA A 350 19.97 -21.82 -6.04
CA ALA A 350 19.83 -21.59 -4.60
C ALA A 350 18.70 -20.62 -4.23
N PHE A 351 18.26 -19.78 -5.15
CA PHE A 351 17.18 -18.81 -4.95
C PHE A 351 15.90 -19.17 -5.73
N GLN A 352 15.64 -20.48 -5.92
CA GLN A 352 14.37 -20.96 -6.49
C GLN A 352 13.26 -21.04 -5.44
N GLY A 353 13.59 -21.14 -4.15
CA GLY A 353 12.65 -21.16 -3.02
C GLY A 353 12.29 -19.77 -2.52
N ASN A 354 11.71 -19.69 -1.33
CA ASN A 354 11.44 -18.42 -0.66
C ASN A 354 12.68 -17.91 0.06
N ALA A 355 12.96 -16.61 -0.02
CA ALA A 355 13.95 -15.92 0.79
C ALA A 355 13.25 -14.98 1.77
N VAL A 356 13.62 -15.04 3.04
CA VAL A 356 13.01 -14.27 4.11
C VAL A 356 14.09 -13.63 4.98
N ILE A 357 13.98 -12.33 5.21
CA ILE A 357 14.83 -11.59 6.15
C ILE A 357 13.93 -11.10 7.28
N GLY A 358 14.20 -11.49 8.52
CA GLY A 358 13.48 -11.06 9.71
C GLY A 358 14.37 -10.29 10.67
N ILE A 359 13.79 -9.30 11.36
CA ILE A 359 14.45 -8.47 12.36
C ILE A 359 13.82 -8.75 13.71
N TYR A 360 14.63 -9.01 14.72
CA TYR A 360 14.22 -9.50 16.04
C TYR A 360 14.88 -8.71 17.17
N PRO A 361 14.26 -8.68 18.37
CA PRO A 361 14.94 -8.26 19.57
C PRO A 361 16.11 -9.21 19.84
N GLY A 362 17.28 -8.63 20.12
CA GLY A 362 18.42 -9.38 20.62
C GLY A 362 18.12 -10.01 21.97
N GLN A 363 18.75 -11.14 22.27
CA GLN A 363 18.65 -11.78 23.57
C GLN A 363 19.99 -11.74 24.29
N SER A 364 20.31 -10.61 24.93
CA SER A 364 21.49 -10.50 25.79
C SER A 364 21.17 -10.84 27.24
N SER A 365 22.18 -11.26 28.01
CA SER A 365 22.09 -11.53 29.45
C SER A 365 21.99 -10.25 30.29
N THR A 366 22.18 -9.08 29.68
CA THR A 366 22.09 -7.76 30.31
C THR A 366 21.21 -6.83 29.47
N ASP A 367 20.33 -6.08 30.11
CA ASP A 367 19.51 -5.02 29.50
C ASP A 367 20.35 -3.75 29.29
N PRO A 368 20.36 -3.10 28.09
CA PRO A 368 19.55 -3.41 26.90
C PRO A 368 20.19 -4.34 25.90
N ALA A 369 19.33 -5.08 25.20
CA ALA A 369 19.72 -5.97 24.11
C ALA A 369 19.52 -5.26 22.76
N GLY A 370 20.50 -5.45 21.86
CA GLY A 370 20.46 -4.89 20.50
C GLY A 370 19.45 -5.58 19.58
N VAL A 371 19.73 -5.58 18.28
CA VAL A 371 18.85 -6.16 17.25
C VAL A 371 19.51 -7.40 16.65
N ASP A 372 18.75 -8.47 16.46
CA ASP A 372 19.17 -9.65 15.73
C ASP A 372 18.53 -9.74 14.34
N VAL A 373 19.25 -10.32 13.38
CA VAL A 373 18.79 -10.56 12.01
C VAL A 373 18.70 -12.07 11.78
N LEU A 374 17.67 -12.48 11.06
CA LEU A 374 17.45 -13.83 10.57
C LEU A 374 17.34 -13.80 9.05
N LEU A 375 18.02 -14.69 8.36
CA LEU A 375 17.86 -14.99 6.95
C LEU A 375 17.41 -16.45 6.81
N VAL A 376 16.32 -16.69 6.09
CA VAL A 376 15.84 -18.04 5.74
C VAL A 376 15.78 -18.13 4.22
N ILE A 377 16.42 -19.14 3.65
CA ILE A 377 16.25 -19.52 2.24
C ILE A 377 15.75 -20.96 2.23
N ASP A 378 14.48 -21.16 1.88
CA ASP A 378 13.86 -22.47 1.99
C ASP A 378 14.11 -23.37 0.77
N ASP A 379 13.68 -24.62 0.91
CA ASP A 379 13.81 -25.70 -0.07
C ASP A 379 12.66 -25.78 -1.08
N GLN A 380 11.73 -24.82 -1.08
CA GLN A 380 10.59 -24.84 -2.00
C GLN A 380 11.03 -24.75 -3.45
N GLN A 381 10.22 -25.29 -4.35
CA GLN A 381 10.42 -25.22 -5.80
C GLN A 381 11.78 -25.77 -6.28
N GLY A 382 12.40 -26.69 -5.53
CA GLY A 382 13.67 -27.33 -5.92
C GLY A 382 14.93 -26.52 -5.59
N SER A 383 14.79 -25.51 -4.71
CA SER A 383 15.90 -24.70 -4.23
C SER A 383 17.09 -25.52 -3.71
N GLN A 384 18.30 -25.10 -4.06
CA GLN A 384 19.57 -25.74 -3.68
C GLN A 384 20.39 -24.86 -2.72
N ALA A 385 19.71 -24.13 -1.82
CA ALA A 385 20.34 -23.14 -0.96
C ALA A 385 21.46 -23.73 -0.08
N ALA A 386 21.30 -24.95 0.42
CA ALA A 386 22.32 -25.61 1.23
C ALA A 386 23.64 -25.84 0.47
N ALA A 387 23.59 -26.18 -0.83
CA ALA A 387 24.78 -26.37 -1.64
C ALA A 387 25.56 -25.06 -1.85
N LEU A 388 24.84 -23.95 -2.06
CA LEU A 388 25.45 -22.62 -2.13
C LEU A 388 26.08 -22.21 -0.78
N ALA A 389 25.36 -22.44 0.32
CA ALA A 389 25.86 -22.11 1.66
C ALA A 389 27.15 -22.87 2.02
N GLU A 390 27.24 -24.15 1.66
CA GLU A 390 28.47 -24.94 1.85
C GLU A 390 29.65 -24.39 1.04
N ARG A 391 29.42 -24.00 -0.22
CA ARG A 391 30.47 -23.38 -1.05
C ARG A 391 30.94 -22.03 -0.49
N LEU A 392 30.00 -21.20 -0.05
CA LEU A 392 30.32 -19.92 0.58
C LEU A 392 31.13 -20.14 1.86
N ARG A 393 30.76 -21.11 2.69
CA ARG A 393 31.51 -21.51 3.88
C ARG A 393 32.93 -21.93 3.53
N GLU A 394 33.09 -22.86 2.59
CA GLU A 394 34.41 -23.36 2.17
C GLU A 394 35.30 -22.22 1.68
N ARG A 395 34.75 -21.26 0.94
CA ARG A 395 35.49 -20.09 0.48
C ARG A 395 35.89 -19.16 1.62
N LEU A 396 34.95 -18.83 2.51
CA LEU A 396 35.23 -17.99 3.68
C LEU A 396 36.27 -18.64 4.60
N GLU A 397 36.19 -19.95 4.80
CA GLU A 397 37.16 -20.69 5.59
C GLU A 397 38.55 -20.65 4.95
N GLN A 398 38.67 -20.77 3.62
CA GLN A 398 39.94 -20.60 2.92
C GLN A 398 40.53 -19.20 3.12
N GLU A 399 39.71 -18.15 2.98
CA GLU A 399 40.17 -16.76 3.13
C GLU A 399 40.63 -16.45 4.56
N ILE A 400 39.94 -16.98 5.58
CA ILE A 400 40.30 -16.77 6.98
C ILE A 400 41.52 -17.62 7.38
N GLN A 401 41.62 -18.87 6.90
CA GLN A 401 42.74 -19.76 7.23
C GLN A 401 44.07 -19.34 6.60
N GLU A 402 44.07 -18.52 5.54
CA GLU A 402 45.30 -17.92 5.01
C GLU A 402 46.06 -17.07 6.07
N GLY A 403 45.41 -16.71 7.18
CA GLY A 403 46.00 -16.00 8.32
C GLY A 403 46.03 -16.73 9.68
N SER A 404 45.38 -17.90 9.83
CA SER A 404 45.26 -18.59 11.13
C SER A 404 45.32 -20.12 11.02
N ALA A 405 45.82 -20.78 12.07
CA ALA A 405 45.90 -22.24 12.16
C ALA A 405 44.61 -22.88 12.71
N GLU A 406 43.69 -22.09 13.27
CA GLU A 406 42.42 -22.56 13.81
C GLU A 406 41.30 -22.55 12.76
N PRO A 407 40.37 -23.52 12.78
CA PRO A 407 39.23 -23.50 11.88
C PRO A 407 38.34 -22.29 12.17
N ALA A 408 37.97 -21.56 11.11
CA ALA A 408 37.14 -20.36 11.22
C ALA A 408 35.72 -20.66 11.75
N PHE A 409 35.25 -21.89 11.58
CA PHE A 409 33.90 -22.31 11.95
C PHE A 409 33.90 -23.52 12.88
N GLU A 410 33.15 -23.39 13.98
CA GLU A 410 32.71 -24.55 14.75
C GLU A 410 31.56 -25.25 14.00
N VAL A 411 31.70 -26.56 13.82
CA VAL A 411 30.68 -27.39 13.15
C VAL A 411 29.99 -28.29 14.16
N LYS A 412 28.66 -28.19 14.25
CA LYS A 412 27.84 -29.06 15.11
C LYS A 412 26.79 -29.79 14.28
N VAL A 413 26.63 -31.09 14.51
CA VAL A 413 25.62 -31.91 13.82
C VAL A 413 24.66 -32.49 14.85
N ASP A 414 23.41 -32.07 14.81
CA ASP A 414 22.32 -32.51 15.70
C ASP A 414 21.20 -33.13 14.86
N GLY A 415 21.29 -34.44 14.60
CA GLY A 415 20.34 -35.15 13.75
C GLY A 415 20.45 -34.72 12.28
N ASP A 416 19.37 -34.16 11.73
CA ASP A 416 19.28 -33.62 10.36
C ASP A 416 19.72 -32.15 10.26
N VAL A 417 20.13 -31.54 11.38
CA VAL A 417 20.58 -30.14 11.44
C VAL A 417 22.10 -30.09 11.46
N LYS A 418 22.70 -29.42 10.48
CA LYS A 418 24.14 -29.13 10.44
C LYS A 418 24.36 -27.64 10.67
N ARG A 419 25.00 -27.28 11.77
CA ARG A 419 25.23 -25.90 12.22
C ARG A 419 26.68 -25.49 12.04
N TYR A 420 26.85 -24.23 11.67
CA TYR A 420 28.12 -23.53 11.57
C TYR A 420 28.05 -22.26 12.41
N THR A 421 29.10 -22.02 13.18
CA THR A 421 29.24 -20.79 13.98
C THR A 421 30.65 -20.26 13.79
N LEU A 422 30.79 -18.99 13.45
CA LEU A 422 32.09 -18.33 13.41
C LEU A 422 32.74 -18.42 14.80
N ALA A 423 33.99 -18.86 14.86
CA ALA A 423 34.69 -19.18 16.12
C ALA A 423 36.10 -18.58 16.16
N GLY A 424 36.73 -18.66 17.33
CA GLY A 424 38.11 -18.23 17.55
C GLY A 424 38.34 -16.75 17.28
N GLU A 425 39.52 -16.44 16.71
CA GLU A 425 39.97 -15.09 16.37
C GLU A 425 39.05 -14.40 15.36
N ALA A 426 38.58 -15.13 14.34
CA ALA A 426 37.67 -14.58 13.32
C ALA A 426 36.33 -14.08 13.91
N ALA A 427 35.82 -14.76 14.95
CA ALA A 427 34.63 -14.30 15.66
C ALA A 427 34.87 -13.01 16.45
N ALA A 428 36.04 -12.88 17.08
CA ALA A 428 36.43 -11.68 17.79
C ALA A 428 36.62 -10.50 16.82
N GLU A 429 37.36 -10.69 15.73
CA GLU A 429 37.56 -9.68 14.69
C GLU A 429 36.23 -9.22 14.07
N PHE A 430 35.29 -10.15 13.87
CA PHE A 430 33.95 -9.79 13.38
C PHE A 430 33.19 -8.90 14.38
N GLN A 431 33.23 -9.23 15.67
CA GLN A 431 32.59 -8.43 16.71
C GLN A 431 33.24 -7.05 16.86
N ASP A 432 34.56 -7.01 16.86
CA ASP A 432 35.33 -5.77 16.92
C ASP A 432 35.05 -4.90 15.69
N GLY A 433 35.01 -5.49 14.50
CA GLY A 433 34.65 -4.79 13.26
C GLY A 433 33.23 -4.18 13.27
N ILE A 434 32.25 -4.86 13.88
CA ILE A 434 30.92 -4.28 14.09
C ILE A 434 30.99 -3.11 15.07
N ALA A 435 31.69 -3.28 16.19
CA ALA A 435 31.81 -2.23 17.21
C ALA A 435 32.51 -0.98 16.65
N GLU A 436 33.61 -1.16 15.92
CA GLU A 436 34.37 -0.08 15.27
C GLU A 436 33.56 0.61 14.17
N GLY A 437 32.89 -0.16 13.32
CA GLY A 437 32.08 0.38 12.21
C GLY A 437 30.90 1.24 12.67
N MET A 438 30.43 1.05 13.90
CA MET A 438 29.34 1.84 14.51
C MET A 438 29.84 3.11 15.22
N GLY A 439 31.17 3.26 15.37
CA GLY A 439 31.84 4.45 15.88
C GLY A 439 31.78 4.62 17.39
N ASP A 440 32.95 4.77 18.02
CA ASP A 440 33.07 5.13 19.44
C ASP A 440 32.72 6.62 19.62
N GLY A 441 31.50 6.90 20.11
CA GLY A 441 31.07 8.25 20.46
C GLY A 441 29.78 8.72 19.80
N GLY A 442 29.28 8.00 18.79
CA GLY A 442 28.01 8.32 18.12
C GLY A 442 26.77 8.13 18.99
N ALA A 443 25.64 8.59 18.45
CA ALA A 443 24.28 8.35 18.95
C ALA A 443 23.92 6.86 19.09
N VAL A 444 24.51 6.01 18.25
CA VAL A 444 24.24 4.58 18.20
C VAL A 444 25.10 3.85 19.24
N ARG A 445 24.50 2.92 19.96
CA ARG A 445 25.16 2.07 20.96
C ARG A 445 25.81 0.88 20.28
N GLY A 446 26.97 1.11 19.66
CA GLY A 446 27.75 0.07 18.97
C GLY A 446 28.06 -1.12 19.86
N ASP A 447 28.34 -0.88 21.15
CA ASP A 447 28.53 -1.91 22.17
C ASP A 447 27.32 -2.83 22.32
N VAL A 448 26.10 -2.27 22.35
CA VAL A 448 24.85 -3.03 22.46
C VAL A 448 24.54 -3.79 21.17
N LEU A 449 24.85 -3.20 20.02
CA LEU A 449 24.62 -3.82 18.71
C LEU A 449 25.61 -4.94 18.38
N ALA A 450 26.88 -4.83 18.82
CA ALA A 450 27.92 -5.83 18.58
C ALA A 450 27.88 -6.99 19.59
N LYS A 451 27.35 -6.74 20.80
CA LYS A 451 27.33 -7.74 21.87
C LYS A 451 26.56 -8.99 21.49
N ASP A 452 27.18 -10.14 21.79
CA ASP A 452 26.65 -11.48 21.52
C ASP A 452 26.34 -11.76 20.03
N LYS A 453 26.86 -10.92 19.10
CA LYS A 453 26.69 -11.11 17.66
C LYS A 453 27.75 -12.04 17.09
N THR A 454 27.33 -12.84 16.13
CA THR A 454 28.21 -13.71 15.37
C THR A 454 27.56 -14.01 14.03
N ILE A 455 28.30 -14.61 13.10
CA ILE A 455 27.72 -15.24 11.93
C ILE A 455 27.50 -16.71 12.27
N THR A 456 26.25 -17.13 12.33
CA THR A 456 25.90 -18.54 12.51
C THR A 456 24.79 -18.94 11.55
N TRP A 457 24.85 -20.15 11.02
CA TRP A 457 23.77 -20.69 10.21
C TRP A 457 23.63 -22.20 10.36
N ALA A 458 22.46 -22.70 9.98
CA ALA A 458 22.14 -24.10 9.96
C ALA A 458 21.58 -24.53 8.60
N LEU A 459 21.92 -25.76 8.23
CA LEU A 459 21.36 -26.48 7.09
C LEU A 459 20.35 -27.49 7.62
N ILE A 460 19.12 -27.46 7.09
CA ILE A 460 18.03 -28.38 7.42
C ILE A 460 17.46 -28.87 6.10
N GLY A 461 17.90 -30.06 5.66
CA GLY A 461 17.68 -30.49 4.28
C GLY A 461 18.35 -29.54 3.29
N GLN A 462 17.57 -28.93 2.40
CA GLN A 462 18.06 -27.87 1.48
C GLN A 462 17.79 -26.44 1.99
N THR A 463 17.11 -26.30 3.14
CA THR A 463 16.83 -25.00 3.74
C THR A 463 18.08 -24.48 4.48
N VAL A 464 18.38 -23.20 4.28
CA VAL A 464 19.41 -22.46 5.01
C VAL A 464 18.74 -21.49 5.97
N VAL A 465 19.16 -21.51 7.23
CA VAL A 465 18.75 -20.55 8.25
C VAL A 465 20.00 -19.89 8.80
N ALA A 466 20.24 -18.62 8.50
CA ALA A 466 21.37 -17.86 9.02
C ALA A 466 20.91 -16.78 9.99
N SER A 467 21.71 -16.47 11.00
CA SER A 467 21.37 -15.49 12.02
C SER A 467 22.60 -14.75 12.55
N SER A 468 22.35 -13.55 13.07
CA SER A 468 23.35 -12.78 13.82
C SER A 468 23.57 -13.27 15.26
N SER A 469 22.78 -14.23 15.76
CA SER A 469 22.99 -14.80 17.10
C SER A 469 22.59 -16.28 17.18
N ALA A 470 23.32 -17.04 17.99
CA ALA A 470 23.03 -18.47 18.21
C ALA A 470 21.65 -18.71 18.82
N LYS A 471 21.20 -17.82 19.72
CA LYS A 471 19.89 -17.93 20.37
C LYS A 471 18.74 -17.74 19.37
N LEU A 472 18.84 -16.77 18.47
CA LEU A 472 17.82 -16.59 17.44
C LEU A 472 17.85 -17.75 16.44
N LEU A 473 19.03 -18.25 16.07
CA LEU A 473 19.16 -19.44 15.24
C LEU A 473 18.46 -20.66 15.88
N ASP A 474 18.68 -20.91 17.18
CA ASP A 474 18.02 -22.00 17.91
C ASP A 474 16.49 -21.90 17.84
N ARG A 475 15.95 -20.70 18.06
CA ARG A 475 14.51 -20.44 17.98
C ARG A 475 13.97 -20.64 16.56
N ALA A 476 14.71 -20.21 15.55
CA ALA A 476 14.32 -20.38 14.15
C ALA A 476 14.32 -21.87 13.74
N ILE A 477 15.35 -22.63 14.15
CA ILE A 477 15.40 -24.09 13.96
C ILE A 477 14.22 -24.76 14.65
N ALA A 478 13.93 -24.39 15.89
CA ALA A 478 12.80 -24.93 16.65
C ALA A 478 11.47 -24.64 15.95
N SER A 479 11.22 -23.38 15.57
CA SER A 479 10.00 -22.96 14.84
C SER A 479 9.85 -23.71 13.53
N LEU A 480 10.92 -23.81 12.72
CA LEU A 480 10.88 -24.51 11.43
C LEU A 480 10.55 -26.01 11.58
N LYS A 481 11.12 -26.68 12.59
CA LYS A 481 10.97 -28.14 12.79
C LYS A 481 9.68 -28.52 13.49
N THR A 482 9.30 -27.78 14.53
CA THR A 482 8.18 -28.15 15.41
C THR A 482 6.88 -27.45 15.03
N ARG A 483 6.98 -26.30 14.36
CA ARG A 483 5.85 -25.36 14.17
C ARG A 483 5.25 -24.88 15.49
N GLU A 484 6.06 -24.93 16.55
CA GLU A 484 5.73 -24.36 17.84
C GLU A 484 6.41 -22.99 17.96
N HIS A 485 5.73 -22.02 18.57
CA HIS A 485 6.24 -20.68 18.84
C HIS A 485 6.59 -19.84 17.60
N GLY A 486 5.95 -20.10 16.46
CA GLY A 486 6.10 -19.25 15.29
C GLY A 486 5.38 -17.91 15.42
N LEU A 487 5.50 -17.04 14.41
CA LEU A 487 4.87 -15.72 14.37
C LEU A 487 3.34 -15.81 14.44
N GLU A 488 2.72 -16.86 13.93
CA GLU A 488 1.28 -17.11 14.05
C GLU A 488 0.78 -17.13 15.51
N THR A 489 1.64 -17.53 16.46
CA THR A 489 1.32 -17.54 17.90
C THR A 489 1.54 -16.19 18.57
N ASP A 490 2.24 -15.28 17.90
CA ASP A 490 2.50 -13.94 18.39
C ASP A 490 1.23 -13.09 18.29
N SER A 491 0.77 -12.54 19.41
CA SER A 491 -0.43 -11.68 19.49
C SER A 491 -0.50 -10.57 18.44
N LEU A 492 0.64 -10.07 17.98
CA LEU A 492 0.70 -9.02 16.97
C LEU A 492 0.34 -9.53 15.57
N TRP A 493 0.78 -10.74 15.25
CA TRP A 493 0.67 -11.37 13.93
C TRP A 493 -0.49 -12.38 13.86
N GLN A 494 -1.03 -12.76 15.03
CA GLN A 494 -2.10 -13.74 15.17
C GLN A 494 -3.32 -13.36 14.35
N GLY A 495 -3.84 -14.32 13.57
CA GLY A 495 -5.01 -14.13 12.71
C GLY A 495 -4.76 -13.39 11.40
N ARG A 496 -3.55 -12.84 11.19
CA ARG A 496 -3.20 -12.05 9.98
C ARG A 496 -2.56 -12.86 8.87
N SER A 497 -2.21 -14.13 9.12
CA SER A 497 -1.47 -14.96 8.15
C SER A 497 -2.18 -15.08 6.80
N LYS A 498 -3.51 -15.27 6.82
CA LYS A 498 -4.32 -15.35 5.60
C LYS A 498 -4.30 -14.06 4.80
N ASP A 499 -4.38 -12.92 5.47
CA ASP A 499 -4.46 -11.61 4.81
C ASP A 499 -3.10 -11.15 4.29
N LEU A 500 -2.02 -11.50 4.98
CA LEU A 500 -0.66 -11.07 4.64
C LEU A 500 0.02 -11.99 3.62
N VAL A 501 -0.11 -13.31 3.76
CA VAL A 501 0.73 -14.27 3.03
C VAL A 501 0.02 -14.88 1.83
N ASN A 502 -1.28 -15.16 1.92
CA ASN A 502 -1.96 -16.00 0.95
C ASN A 502 -1.93 -15.40 -0.48
N GLY A 503 -1.38 -16.17 -1.42
CA GLY A 503 -1.28 -15.79 -2.83
C GLY A 503 -0.26 -14.69 -3.14
N GLN A 504 0.50 -14.20 -2.16
CA GLN A 504 1.47 -13.13 -2.35
C GLN A 504 2.81 -13.69 -2.84
N GLN A 505 3.53 -12.93 -3.67
CA GLN A 505 4.88 -13.26 -4.14
C GLN A 505 5.95 -12.40 -3.43
N THR A 506 5.58 -11.20 -3.00
CA THR A 506 6.39 -10.34 -2.13
C THR A 506 5.57 -9.93 -0.92
N LEU A 507 6.20 -9.89 0.24
CA LEU A 507 5.62 -9.40 1.48
C LEU A 507 6.70 -8.65 2.27
N VAL A 508 6.43 -7.43 2.69
CA VAL A 508 7.17 -6.70 3.70
C VAL A 508 6.19 -6.40 4.81
N ALA A 509 6.49 -6.78 6.05
CA ALA A 509 5.63 -6.50 7.17
C ALA A 509 6.46 -6.13 8.40
N PHE A 510 6.15 -5.02 9.07
CA PHE A 510 6.82 -4.63 10.30
C PHE A 510 5.88 -3.90 11.25
N ASN A 511 6.12 -4.05 12.54
CA ASN A 511 5.42 -3.30 13.57
C ASN A 511 6.26 -2.13 14.04
N ILE A 512 5.72 -0.92 13.87
CA ILE A 512 6.41 0.31 14.19
C ILE A 512 6.66 0.43 15.71
N ALA A 513 5.69 0.05 16.55
CA ALA A 513 5.85 0.12 18.00
C ALA A 513 7.03 -0.74 18.51
N ARG A 514 7.19 -1.96 17.98
CA ARG A 514 8.34 -2.84 18.27
C ARG A 514 9.65 -2.31 17.72
N MET A 515 9.65 -1.72 16.52
CA MET A 515 10.86 -1.08 15.99
C MET A 515 11.30 0.09 16.86
N VAL A 516 10.36 0.86 17.41
CA VAL A 516 10.67 1.95 18.36
C VAL A 516 11.32 1.40 19.63
N GLU A 517 10.86 0.27 20.16
CA GLU A 517 11.52 -0.40 21.29
C GLU A 517 12.96 -0.79 20.95
N GLY A 518 13.18 -1.43 19.79
CA GLY A 518 14.52 -1.77 19.32
C GLY A 518 15.44 -0.56 19.12
N PHE A 519 14.89 0.54 18.61
CA PHE A 519 15.59 1.81 18.42
C PHE A 519 15.98 2.44 19.77
N GLN A 520 15.09 2.45 20.75
CA GLN A 520 15.35 2.95 22.10
C GLN A 520 16.46 2.15 22.81
N ASN A 521 16.53 0.85 22.54
CA ASN A 521 17.59 0.00 23.09
C ASN A 521 18.95 0.24 22.41
N SER A 522 18.94 0.67 21.15
CA SER A 522 20.13 0.80 20.31
C SER A 522 20.69 2.22 20.22
N ILE A 523 20.00 3.23 20.78
CA ILE A 523 20.39 4.64 20.66
C ILE A 523 20.48 5.30 22.03
N ASP A 524 21.57 6.04 22.23
CA ASP A 524 21.75 6.91 23.38
C ASP A 524 21.16 8.29 23.11
N MET A 525 19.87 8.44 23.46
CA MET A 525 19.12 9.70 23.29
C MET A 525 19.77 10.89 24.00
N LYS A 526 20.59 10.67 25.04
CA LYS A 526 21.26 11.77 25.75
C LYS A 526 22.28 12.49 24.87
N LYS A 527 22.83 11.82 23.87
CA LYS A 527 23.80 12.39 22.94
C LYS A 527 23.17 13.31 21.88
N TRP A 528 21.83 13.36 21.79
CA TRP A 528 21.10 14.17 20.82
C TRP A 528 20.74 15.57 21.34
N GLY A 529 21.03 15.90 22.60
CA GLY A 529 20.72 17.22 23.15
C GLY A 529 19.23 17.55 23.09
N GLU A 530 18.88 18.76 22.65
CA GLU A 530 17.49 19.23 22.53
C GLU A 530 16.69 18.47 21.48
N ASP A 531 17.32 18.03 20.38
CA ASP A 531 16.69 17.23 19.33
C ASP A 531 16.22 15.87 19.87
N GLY A 532 16.90 15.35 20.90
CA GLY A 532 16.53 14.10 21.56
C GLY A 532 15.13 14.13 22.16
N LYS A 533 14.63 15.30 22.60
CA LYS A 533 13.28 15.44 23.14
C LYS A 533 12.23 15.31 22.03
N CYS A 534 12.43 15.99 20.89
CA CYS A 534 11.55 15.90 19.73
C CYS A 534 11.49 14.46 19.20
N VAL A 535 12.64 13.79 19.09
CA VAL A 535 12.71 12.38 18.67
C VAL A 535 11.98 11.47 19.65
N GLN A 536 12.11 11.72 20.96
CA GLN A 536 11.39 10.97 21.99
C GLN A 536 9.88 11.14 21.88
N GLU A 537 9.39 12.36 21.66
CA GLU A 537 7.96 12.65 21.47
C GLU A 537 7.40 11.94 20.21
N VAL A 538 8.14 11.94 19.11
CA VAL A 538 7.79 11.20 17.88
C VAL A 538 7.78 9.69 18.14
N MET A 539 8.80 9.13 18.80
CA MET A 539 8.84 7.71 19.14
C MET A 539 7.67 7.29 20.02
N ASP A 540 7.36 8.08 21.05
CA ASP A 540 6.23 7.81 21.92
C ASP A 540 4.91 7.91 21.15
N ALA A 541 4.83 8.70 20.06
CA ALA A 541 3.73 8.69 19.10
C ALA A 541 3.61 7.39 18.34
N LEU A 542 4.73 6.88 17.86
CA LEU A 542 4.78 5.65 17.09
C LEU A 542 4.51 4.39 17.92
N LYS A 543 4.73 4.41 19.25
CA LYS A 543 4.39 3.30 20.17
C LYS A 543 2.90 2.93 20.19
N GLY A 544 2.01 3.86 19.83
CA GLY A 544 0.57 3.59 19.76
C GLY A 544 0.15 2.76 18.54
N LEU A 545 1.03 2.61 17.54
CA LEU A 545 0.73 1.92 16.29
C LEU A 545 0.81 0.40 16.45
N ASN A 546 -0.30 -0.18 16.91
CA ASN A 546 -0.43 -1.63 17.15
C ASN A 546 -0.57 -2.44 15.86
N GLU A 547 -1.09 -1.82 14.80
CA GLU A 547 -1.19 -2.46 13.49
C GLU A 547 0.19 -2.51 12.80
N PRO A 548 0.55 -3.62 12.14
CA PRO A 548 1.75 -3.67 11.33
C PRO A 548 1.58 -2.87 10.05
N PHE A 549 2.63 -2.17 9.67
CA PHE A 549 2.81 -1.77 8.28
C PHE A 549 2.98 -3.03 7.42
N ALA A 550 2.34 -3.05 6.26
CA ALA A 550 2.47 -4.17 5.34
C ALA A 550 2.48 -3.69 3.88
N VAL A 551 3.40 -4.21 3.08
CA VAL A 551 3.37 -4.13 1.61
C VAL A 551 3.35 -5.55 1.09
N LYS A 552 2.39 -5.87 0.24
CA LYS A 552 2.28 -7.18 -0.40
C LYS A 552 2.05 -7.01 -1.90
N SER A 553 2.59 -7.92 -2.70
CA SER A 553 2.32 -7.92 -4.13
C SER A 553 2.32 -9.31 -4.72
N ALA A 554 1.58 -9.45 -5.82
CA ALA A 554 1.54 -10.64 -6.64
C ALA A 554 1.38 -10.27 -8.12
N THR A 555 2.14 -10.96 -8.96
CA THR A 555 2.09 -10.89 -10.42
C THR A 555 1.70 -12.27 -10.95
N ALA A 556 0.47 -12.43 -11.43
CA ALA A 556 -0.01 -13.73 -11.89
C ALA A 556 -1.00 -13.57 -13.05
N ASN A 557 -0.89 -14.41 -14.08
CA ASN A 557 -1.84 -14.48 -15.18
C ASN A 557 -2.12 -13.13 -15.88
N GLY A 558 -1.08 -12.32 -16.12
CA GLY A 558 -1.24 -11.01 -16.75
C GLY A 558 -1.80 -9.92 -15.84
N LYS A 559 -1.88 -10.18 -14.53
CA LYS A 559 -2.38 -9.26 -13.50
C LYS A 559 -1.25 -8.90 -12.55
N LEU A 560 -1.22 -7.64 -12.15
CA LEU A 560 -0.40 -7.13 -11.07
C LEU A 560 -1.33 -6.66 -9.95
N SER A 561 -1.10 -7.14 -8.73
CA SER A 561 -1.80 -6.68 -7.54
C SER A 561 -0.78 -6.26 -6.50
N MET A 562 -1.05 -5.14 -5.83
CA MET A 562 -0.26 -4.68 -4.71
C MET A 562 -1.21 -4.15 -3.62
N GLY A 563 -0.90 -4.44 -2.38
CA GLY A 563 -1.57 -3.90 -1.21
C GLY A 563 -0.55 -3.24 -0.30
N LEU A 564 -0.87 -2.05 0.20
CA LEU A 564 -0.09 -1.34 1.20
C LEU A 564 -1.03 -1.02 2.36
N PHE A 565 -0.60 -1.26 3.59
CA PHE A 565 -1.28 -0.83 4.80
C PHE A 565 -0.33 0.04 5.61
N ILE A 566 -0.75 1.28 5.86
CA ILE A 566 -0.01 2.26 6.67
C ILE A 566 -0.76 2.38 8.00
N PRO A 567 -0.17 1.93 9.13
CA PRO A 567 -0.81 2.03 10.43
C PRO A 567 -0.92 3.50 10.85
N MET A 568 -2.07 3.88 11.40
CA MET A 568 -2.36 5.26 11.79
C MET A 568 -3.10 5.32 13.12
N GLU A 569 -2.70 6.25 13.99
CA GLU A 569 -3.49 6.69 15.15
C GLU A 569 -4.09 8.06 14.86
N TYR A 570 -5.27 8.06 14.23
CA TYR A 570 -5.91 9.28 13.74
C TYR A 570 -6.05 10.38 14.80
N ASP A 571 -6.54 10.04 16.00
CA ASP A 571 -6.71 11.01 17.08
C ASP A 571 -5.41 11.73 17.39
N ARG A 572 -4.35 10.95 17.59
CA ARG A 572 -3.05 11.50 17.99
C ARG A 572 -2.43 12.35 16.90
N MET A 573 -2.51 11.92 15.64
CA MET A 573 -1.99 12.73 14.53
C MET A 573 -2.77 14.03 14.36
N ILE A 574 -4.09 13.99 14.50
CA ILE A 574 -4.94 15.18 14.39
C ILE A 574 -4.67 16.13 15.57
N ASP A 575 -4.49 15.60 16.79
CA ASP A 575 -4.11 16.39 17.97
C ASP A 575 -2.73 17.05 17.78
N LEU A 576 -1.75 16.33 17.23
CA LEU A 576 -0.42 16.89 16.92
C LEU A 576 -0.49 18.01 15.87
N ILE A 577 -1.29 17.83 14.82
CA ILE A 577 -1.51 18.88 13.81
C ILE A 577 -2.17 20.09 14.44
N GLY A 578 -3.19 19.89 15.28
CA GLY A 578 -3.87 20.97 16.02
C GLY A 578 -2.91 21.79 16.86
N GLN A 579 -2.06 21.14 17.65
CA GLN A 579 -1.04 21.80 18.47
C GLN A 579 -0.07 22.62 17.62
N SER A 580 0.38 22.08 16.48
CA SER A 580 1.32 22.78 15.58
C SER A 580 0.77 24.03 14.89
N ILE A 581 -0.56 24.21 14.89
CA ILE A 581 -1.22 25.39 14.30
C ILE A 581 -1.43 26.50 15.35
N GLU A 582 -1.44 26.15 16.64
CA GLU A 582 -1.56 27.12 17.73
C GLU A 582 -0.22 27.78 18.09
N ASP A 583 0.89 27.09 17.84
CA ASP A 583 2.27 27.58 17.96
C ASP A 583 2.71 28.43 16.75
#